data_AF-A0A972WLS0-F1
#
_entry.id   AF-A0A972WLS0-F1
#
_cell.length_a   1.000
_cell.length_b   1.000
_cell.length_c   1.000
_cell.angle_alpha   90.00
_cell.angle_beta   90.00
_cell.angle_gamma   90.00
#
_symmetry.space_group_name_H-M   'P 1'
#
loop_
_entity.id
_entity.type
_entity.pdbx_description
1 polymer ?
#
loop_
_entity_poly.entity_id
_entity_poly.type
_entity_poly.pdbx_seq_one_letter_code
_entity_poly.pdbx_strand_id
1 'polypeptide(L)'
;MIDPVRQLDIISAMIDEARSAIRDGATIDLIEIQGLVQEVCTAIQQDPPADGGAAHEKILAMISNLNLLADDLKQQQTDAGAEVIRRAVRKSYTKGQDN
;
A
#
# COMPACT_ATOMS: atom_id res chain seq x y z
N MET A 1 -10.07 24.92 -3.42
CA MET A 1 -10.38 23.55 -2.93
C MET A 1 -10.27 22.63 -4.12
N ILE A 2 -9.47 21.55 -4.03
CA ILE A 2 -9.43 20.53 -5.10
C ILE A 2 -10.71 19.70 -4.96
N ASP A 3 -11.35 19.39 -6.09
CA ASP A 3 -12.51 18.51 -6.16
C ASP A 3 -12.22 17.15 -5.49
N PRO A 4 -13.03 16.67 -4.52
CA PRO A 4 -12.83 15.38 -3.85
C PRO A 4 -12.72 14.21 -4.82
N VAL A 5 -13.45 14.26 -5.95
CA VAL A 5 -13.38 13.22 -6.99
C VAL A 5 -12.02 13.20 -7.67
N ARG A 6 -11.43 14.38 -7.91
CA ARG A 6 -10.05 14.51 -8.41
C ARG A 6 -9.01 14.10 -7.38
N GLN A 7 -9.27 14.29 -6.09
CA GLN A 7 -8.37 13.79 -5.03
C GLN A 7 -8.32 12.26 -5.00
N LEU A 8 -9.41 11.55 -5.32
CA LEU A 8 -9.41 10.09 -5.46
C LEU A 8 -8.43 9.60 -6.53
N ASP A 9 -8.31 10.32 -7.65
CA ASP A 9 -7.36 9.96 -8.73
C ASP A 9 -5.91 10.14 -8.27
N ILE A 10 -5.62 11.22 -7.54
CA ILE A 10 -4.30 11.49 -6.99
C ILE A 10 -3.91 10.41 -5.98
N ILE A 11 -4.81 10.07 -5.06
CA ILE A 11 -4.58 9.02 -4.05
C ILE A 11 -4.36 7.67 -4.73
N SER A 12 -5.14 7.35 -5.77
CA SER A 12 -4.97 6.10 -6.51
C SER A 12 -3.59 6.01 -7.16
N ALA A 13 -3.08 7.10 -7.75
CA ALA A 13 -1.74 7.16 -8.29
C ALA A 13 -0.65 6.99 -7.22
N MET A 14 -0.82 7.62 -6.04
CA MET A 14 0.12 7.45 -4.91
C MET A 14 0.14 6.01 -4.40
N ILE A 15 -1.02 5.34 -4.34
CA ILE A 15 -1.10 3.93 -3.95
C ILE A 15 -0.38 3.04 -4.98
N ASP A 16 -0.56 3.30 -6.28
CA ASP A 16 0.11 2.53 -7.33
C ASP A 16 1.64 2.74 -7.33
N GLU A 17 2.10 3.97 -7.08
CA GLU A 17 3.52 4.26 -6.89
C GLU A 17 4.09 3.53 -5.65
N ALA A 18 3.35 3.55 -4.53
CA ALA A 18 3.74 2.83 -3.32
C ALA A 18 3.83 1.31 -3.58
N ARG A 19 2.89 0.75 -4.32
CA ARG A 19 2.92 -0.68 -4.71
C ARG A 19 4.13 -1.01 -5.57
N SER A 20 4.47 -0.16 -6.54
CA SER A 20 5.66 -0.35 -7.36
C SER A 20 6.93 -0.37 -6.49
N ALA A 21 7.08 0.62 -5.62
CA ALA A 21 8.25 0.71 -4.76
C ALA A 21 8.35 -0.45 -3.75
N ILE A 22 7.24 -0.97 -3.22
CA ILE A 22 7.23 -2.19 -2.38
C ILE A 22 7.73 -3.41 -3.17
N ARG A 23 7.29 -3.57 -4.42
CA ARG A 23 7.74 -4.67 -5.30
C ARG A 23 9.22 -4.57 -5.65
N ASP A 24 9.74 -3.35 -5.73
CA ASP A 24 11.17 -3.08 -5.90
C ASP A 24 11.97 -3.26 -4.59
N GLY A 25 11.30 -3.64 -3.49
CA GLY A 25 11.92 -3.94 -2.20
C GLY A 25 12.09 -2.74 -1.28
N ALA A 26 11.53 -1.58 -1.62
CA ALA A 26 11.54 -0.42 -0.75
C ALA A 26 10.61 -0.60 0.46
N THR A 27 10.97 0.03 1.58
CA THR A 27 10.07 0.21 2.72
C THR A 27 9.46 1.61 2.61
N ILE A 28 8.13 1.68 2.69
CA ILE A 28 7.38 2.93 2.48
C ILE A 28 6.54 3.20 3.72
N ASP A 29 6.51 4.46 4.14
CA ASP A 29 5.57 4.94 5.15
C ASP A 29 4.23 5.28 4.49
N LEU A 30 3.16 4.61 4.92
CA LEU A 30 1.82 4.78 4.37
C LEU A 30 0.96 5.79 5.16
N ILE A 31 1.50 6.43 6.20
CA ILE A 31 0.76 7.37 7.05
C ILE A 31 0.17 8.53 6.23
N GLU A 32 0.93 9.07 5.28
CA GLU A 32 0.46 10.18 4.44
C GLU A 32 -0.72 9.76 3.54
N ILE A 33 -0.62 8.59 2.90
CA ILE A 33 -1.70 8.04 2.07
C ILE A 33 -2.95 7.79 2.92
N GLN A 34 -2.79 7.25 4.13
CA GLN A 34 -3.90 7.03 5.06
C GLN A 34 -4.61 8.34 5.41
N GLY A 35 -3.85 9.40 5.73
CA GLY A 35 -4.40 10.71 6.06
C GLY A 35 -5.22 11.30 4.91
N LEU A 36 -4.68 11.23 3.68
CA LEU A 36 -5.36 11.73 2.48
C LEU A 36 -6.64 10.95 2.16
N VAL A 37 -6.61 9.61 2.28
CA VAL A 37 -7.82 8.76 2.12
C VAL A 37 -8.89 9.19 3.12
N GLN A 38 -8.52 9.40 4.37
CA GLN A 38 -9.46 9.78 5.41
C GLN A 38 -10.07 11.17 5.17
N GLU A 39 -9.26 12.14 4.74
CA GLU A 39 -9.73 13.48 4.38
C GLU A 39 -10.73 13.44 3.22
N VAL A 40 -10.42 12.71 2.14
CA VAL A 40 -11.30 12.59 0.97
C VAL A 40 -12.60 11.87 1.30
N CYS A 41 -12.54 10.77 2.06
CA CYS A 41 -13.74 10.07 2.53
C CYS A 41 -14.63 10.99 3.37
N THR A 42 -14.03 11.81 4.24
CA THR A 42 -14.79 12.78 5.06
C THR A 42 -15.45 13.83 4.17
N ALA A 43 -14.73 14.37 3.18
CA ALA A 43 -15.27 15.37 2.26
C ALA A 43 -16.44 14.83 1.43
N ILE A 44 -16.32 13.61 0.88
CA ILE A 44 -17.39 12.97 0.10
C ILE A 44 -18.62 12.67 0.96
N GLN A 45 -18.44 12.30 2.23
CA GLN A 45 -19.57 12.07 3.13
C GLN A 45 -20.30 13.37 3.51
N GLN A 46 -19.56 14.46 3.67
CA GLN A 46 -20.13 15.76 4.03
C GLN A 46 -20.82 16.43 2.85
N ASP A 47 -20.26 16.29 1.64
CA ASP A 47 -20.80 16.84 0.41
C ASP A 47 -20.73 15.79 -0.71
N PRO A 48 -21.75 14.91 -0.81
CA PRO A 48 -21.77 13.87 -1.83
C PRO A 48 -21.76 14.47 -3.24
N PRO A 49 -20.87 13.99 -4.14
CA PRO A 49 -20.80 14.51 -5.49
C PRO A 49 -22.11 14.24 -6.25
N ALA A 50 -22.53 15.22 -7.05
CA ALA A 50 -23.77 15.15 -7.83
C ALA A 50 -23.79 13.96 -8.82
N ASP A 51 -22.61 13.59 -9.35
CA ASP A 51 -22.40 12.34 -10.08
C ASP A 51 -21.92 11.25 -9.13
N GLY A 52 -22.88 10.62 -8.44
CA GLY A 52 -22.60 9.51 -7.54
C GLY A 52 -22.06 8.27 -8.26
N GLY A 53 -22.32 8.11 -9.56
CA GLY A 53 -21.84 6.96 -10.34
C GLY A 53 -20.33 7.01 -10.55
N ALA A 54 -19.83 8.12 -11.09
CA ALA A 54 -18.39 8.30 -11.33
C ALA A 54 -17.58 8.28 -10.02
N ALA A 55 -18.10 8.88 -8.95
CA ALA A 55 -17.46 8.85 -7.64
C ALA A 55 -17.43 7.42 -7.06
N HIS A 56 -18.52 6.65 -7.21
CA HIS A 56 -18.59 5.27 -6.75
C HIS A 56 -17.56 4.38 -7.46
N GLU A 57 -17.43 4.48 -8.78
CA GLU A 57 -16.44 3.73 -9.55
C GLU A 57 -15.00 4.02 -9.09
N LYS A 58 -14.68 5.30 -8.84
CA LYS A 58 -13.36 5.71 -8.34
C LYS A 58 -13.08 5.21 -6.93
N ILE A 59 -14.08 5.22 -6.05
CA ILE A 59 -13.95 4.64 -4.70
C ILE A 59 -13.69 3.13 -4.78
N LEU A 60 -14.40 2.41 -5.65
CA LEU A 60 -14.18 0.97 -5.86
C LEU A 60 -12.77 0.67 -6.40
N ALA A 61 -12.29 1.46 -7.35
CA ALA A 61 -10.93 1.34 -7.88
C ALA A 61 -9.89 1.56 -6.78
N MET A 62 -10.07 2.59 -5.94
CA MET A 62 -9.19 2.86 -4.80
C MET A 62 -9.17 1.70 -3.80
N ILE A 63 -10.33 1.14 -3.45
CA ILE A 63 -10.43 -0.03 -2.56
C ILE A 63 -9.69 -1.24 -3.17
N SER A 64 -9.85 -1.47 -4.48
CA SER A 64 -9.14 -2.55 -5.17
C SER A 64 -7.61 -2.37 -5.08
N ASN A 65 -7.12 -1.16 -5.32
CA ASN A 65 -5.69 -0.83 -5.20
C ASN A 65 -5.16 -0.99 -3.76
N LEU A 66 -5.94 -0.60 -2.74
CA LEU A 66 -5.59 -0.83 -1.33
C LEU A 66 -5.49 -2.33 -0.98
N ASN A 67 -6.39 -3.17 -1.52
CA ASN A 67 -6.32 -4.61 -1.32
C ASN A 67 -5.06 -5.20 -1.97
N LEU A 68 -4.72 -4.76 -3.18
CA LEU A 68 -3.50 -5.19 -3.85
C LEU A 68 -2.24 -4.74 -3.10
N LEU A 69 -2.22 -3.51 -2.57
CA LEU A 69 -1.17 -3.02 -1.70
C LEU A 69 -1.01 -3.88 -0.44
N ALA A 70 -2.12 -4.26 0.19
CA ALA A 70 -2.08 -5.14 1.37
C ALA A 70 -1.47 -6.52 1.04
N ASP A 71 -1.75 -7.07 -0.14
CA ASP A 71 -1.17 -8.34 -0.58
C ASP A 71 0.31 -8.21 -0.95
N ASP A 72 0.71 -7.12 -1.63
CA ASP A 72 2.11 -6.80 -1.90
C ASP A 72 2.92 -6.69 -0.57
N LEU A 73 2.36 -6.06 0.47
CA LEU A 73 2.97 -5.96 1.81
C LEU A 73 3.08 -7.32 2.52
N LYS A 74 2.05 -8.17 2.46
CA LYS A 74 2.10 -9.54 3.03
C LYS A 74 3.19 -10.37 2.36
N GLN A 75 3.33 -10.23 1.04
CA GLN A 75 4.38 -10.91 0.30
C GLN A 75 5.76 -10.42 0.74
N GLN A 76 5.96 -9.10 0.84
CA GLN A 76 7.21 -8.51 1.35
C GLN A 76 7.54 -9.00 2.77
N GLN A 77 6.56 -9.10 3.67
CA GLN A 77 6.75 -9.64 5.01
C GLN A 77 7.17 -11.11 5.00
N THR A 78 6.55 -11.91 4.13
CA THR A 78 6.88 -13.34 3.96
C THR A 78 8.31 -13.51 3.44
N ASP A 79 8.71 -12.71 2.44
CA ASP A 79 10.04 -12.76 1.86
C ASP A 79 11.12 -12.28 2.83
N ALA A 80 10.85 -11.22 3.59
CA ALA A 80 11.71 -10.76 4.67
C ALA A 80 11.88 -11.83 5.76
N GLY A 81 10.79 -12.49 6.17
CA GLY A 81 10.81 -13.59 7.14
C GLY A 81 11.61 -14.80 6.65
N ALA A 82 11.41 -15.20 5.39
CA ALA A 82 12.16 -16.27 4.76
C ALA A 82 13.67 -15.96 4.68
N GLU A 83 14.03 -14.70 4.41
CA GLU A 83 15.42 -14.25 4.37
C GLU A 83 16.10 -14.28 5.74
N VAL A 84 15.39 -13.91 6.82
CA VAL A 84 15.89 -14.04 8.19
C VAL A 84 16.19 -15.51 8.52
N ILE A 85 15.29 -16.43 8.17
CA ILE A 85 15.49 -17.87 8.37
C ILE A 85 16.70 -18.37 7.57
N ARG A 86 16.82 -17.99 6.28
CA ARG A 86 17.97 -18.36 5.44
C ARG A 86 19.29 -17.87 6.03
N ARG A 87 19.35 -16.63 6.54
CA ARG A 87 20.55 -16.08 7.19
C ARG A 87 20.89 -16.80 8.49
N ALA A 88 19.88 -17.12 9.31
CA ALA A 88 20.07 -17.88 10.54
C ALA A 88 20.65 -19.28 10.25
N VAL A 89 20.08 -19.99 9.27
CA VAL A 89 20.55 -21.32 8.83
C VAL A 89 22.00 -21.25 8.31
N ARG A 90 22.33 -20.29 7.43
CA ARG A 90 23.71 -20.12 6.93
C ARG A 90 24.70 -19.88 8.07
N LYS A 91 24.36 -19.05 9.07
CA LYS A 91 25.21 -18.76 10.23
C LYS A 91 25.48 -20.01 11.08
N SER A 92 24.49 -20.89 11.24
CA SER A 92 24.66 -22.17 11.97
C SER A 92 25.56 -23.16 11.23
N TYR A 93 25.53 -23.21 9.89
CA TYR A 93 26.42 -24.10 9.13
C TYR A 93 27.89 -23.65 9.19
N THR A 94 28.17 -22.35 9.11
CA THR A 94 29.54 -21.84 9.25
C THR A 94 30.13 -22.06 10.65
N LYS A 95 29.31 -22.04 11.71
CA LYS A 95 29.78 -22.35 13.08
C LYS A 95 30.12 -23.83 13.31
N GLY A 96 29.67 -24.73 12.43
CA GLY A 96 29.92 -26.17 12.55
C GLY A 96 31.16 -26.67 11.80
N GLN A 97 31.81 -25.82 10.99
CA GLN A 97 33.03 -26.18 10.24
C GLN A 97 34.34 -25.74 10.91
N ASP A 98 34.27 -25.03 12.04
CA ASP A 98 35.43 -24.52 12.78
C ASP A 98 35.80 -25.37 14.03
N ASN A 99 35.40 -26.64 14.10
CA ASN A 99 35.73 -27.56 15.21
C ASN A 99 36.36 -28.86 14.72
#